data_AF-A0A7J8NQJ0-F1
#
_entry.id   AF-A0A7J8NQJ0-F1
#
_cell.length_a   1.000
_cell.length_b   1.000
_cell.length_c   1.000
_cell.angle_alpha   90.00
_cell.angle_beta   90.00
_cell.angle_gamma   90.00
#
_symmetry.space_group_name_H-M   'P 1'
#
loop_
_entity.id
_entity.type
_entity.pdbx_description
1 polymer ?
#
loop_
_entity_poly.entity_id
_entity_poly.type
_entity_poly.pdbx_seq_one_letter_code
_entity_poly.pdbx_strand_id
1 'polypeptide(L)'
;MATMPVQSSEGGFCKSMVETNGYECEDHNVTTKDGYILNVVRIPMGRCRDCRTRGNKSPVLLQHGVFVDGRSWLLLPPKQSLAFNLADNGYDVWLVNSRGTEYSEGHTSLNFDDPAYWNWSLDEMVAYDLPATFQYVYDQTGQKLHFVGHSLGTLMIMAAMSRDRLVNMLESVALLSPVAYMGHTTSLLSRVIADNFIAEVTSFFLCYPN
;
A
#
# COMPACT_ATOMS: atom_id res chain seq x y z
N MET A 1 1.04 -28.56 -8.84
CA MET A 1 0.43 -27.32 -8.33
C MET A 1 0.69 -27.30 -6.83
N ALA A 2 1.70 -26.56 -6.39
CA ALA A 2 2.00 -26.45 -4.97
C ALA A 2 0.99 -25.48 -4.36
N THR A 3 0.05 -26.00 -3.59
CA THR A 3 -0.83 -25.21 -2.74
C THR A 3 0.04 -24.57 -1.67
N MET A 4 0.21 -23.24 -1.74
CA MET A 4 0.82 -22.49 -0.65
C MET A 4 -0.12 -22.57 0.57
N PRO A 5 0.37 -22.96 1.75
CA PRO A 5 -0.46 -22.96 2.95
C PRO A 5 -0.82 -21.53 3.29
N VAL A 6 -2.11 -21.24 3.44
CA VAL A 6 -2.61 -20.03 4.09
C VAL A 6 -2.23 -20.16 5.57
N GLN A 7 -1.07 -19.61 5.93
CA GLN A 7 -0.71 -19.41 7.32
C GLN A 7 -1.50 -18.20 7.81
N SER A 8 -2.49 -18.45 8.67
CA SER A 8 -3.12 -17.41 9.48
C SER A 8 -2.03 -16.60 10.19
N SER A 9 -2.05 -15.28 10.03
CA SER A 9 -1.06 -14.34 10.55
C SER A 9 -1.12 -14.25 12.09
N GLU A 10 -0.62 -15.26 12.80
CA GLU A 10 -0.34 -15.17 14.23
C GLU A 10 0.84 -14.20 14.44
N GLY A 11 0.56 -12.89 14.35
CA GLY A 11 1.57 -11.86 14.61
C GLY A 11 1.43 -10.51 13.91
N GLY A 12 0.50 -10.33 12.97
CA GLY A 12 0.39 -9.10 12.16
C GLY A 12 1.43 -9.02 11.04
N PHE A 13 1.36 -7.96 10.21
CA PHE A 13 2.20 -7.81 9.00
C PHE A 13 3.69 -7.76 9.36
N CYS A 14 4.05 -6.99 10.38
CA CYS A 14 5.45 -6.82 10.78
C CYS A 14 6.13 -8.15 11.13
N LYS A 15 5.49 -8.95 11.98
CA LYS A 15 6.05 -10.24 12.42
C LYS A 15 6.15 -11.24 11.29
N SER A 16 5.17 -11.29 10.40
CA SER A 16 5.16 -12.28 9.31
C SER A 16 6.16 -11.94 8.19
N MET A 17 6.26 -10.67 7.81
CA MET A 17 6.94 -10.27 6.57
C MET A 17 8.28 -9.56 6.78
N VAL A 18 8.41 -8.77 7.84
CA VAL A 18 9.54 -7.82 8.00
C VAL A 18 10.56 -8.33 9.02
N GLU A 19 10.09 -8.69 10.23
CA GLU A 19 10.97 -9.10 11.33
C GLU A 19 11.65 -10.44 11.06
N THR A 20 11.00 -11.35 10.33
CA THR A 20 11.57 -12.63 9.85
C THR A 20 12.81 -12.44 8.97
N ASN A 21 12.94 -11.27 8.34
CA ASN A 21 14.09 -10.88 7.54
C ASN A 21 15.16 -10.11 8.32
N GLY A 22 14.94 -9.88 9.62
CA GLY A 22 15.86 -9.22 10.55
C GLY A 22 15.78 -7.68 10.56
N TYR A 23 14.71 -7.09 10.04
CA TYR A 23 14.47 -5.65 10.06
C TYR A 23 13.57 -5.24 11.24
N GLU A 24 13.75 -4.02 11.74
CA GLU A 24 12.80 -3.40 12.67
C GLU A 24 11.53 -2.99 11.90
N CYS A 25 10.38 -3.06 12.56
CA CYS A 25 9.09 -2.83 11.93
C CYS A 25 8.10 -2.18 12.90
N GLU A 26 7.29 -1.24 12.40
CA GLU A 26 6.19 -0.60 13.13
C GLU A 26 4.89 -0.77 12.34
N ASP A 27 3.84 -1.27 12.99
CA ASP A 27 2.49 -1.36 12.44
C ASP A 27 1.67 -0.13 12.86
N HIS A 28 1.13 0.61 11.89
CA HIS A 28 0.32 1.80 12.13
C HIS A 28 -1.08 1.62 11.56
N ASN A 29 -2.08 2.15 12.27
CA ASN A 29 -3.45 2.24 11.78
C ASN A 29 -3.77 3.69 11.42
N VAL A 30 -4.16 3.91 10.18
CA VAL A 30 -4.52 5.23 9.63
C VAL A 30 -5.99 5.23 9.28
N THR A 31 -6.78 6.04 9.99
CA THR A 31 -8.21 6.17 9.72
C THR A 31 -8.46 7.24 8.65
N THR A 32 -9.13 6.86 7.58
CA THR A 32 -9.53 7.75 6.50
C THR A 32 -10.73 8.61 6.92
N LYS A 33 -10.99 9.69 6.18
CA LYS A 33 -12.10 10.60 6.48
C LYS A 33 -13.48 9.90 6.40
N ASP A 34 -13.61 8.92 5.51
CA ASP A 34 -14.83 8.12 5.34
C ASP A 34 -14.90 6.90 6.27
N GLY A 35 -13.90 6.69 7.13
CA GLY A 35 -13.97 5.74 8.25
C GLY A 35 -13.25 4.41 8.04
N TYR A 36 -12.59 4.18 6.90
CA TYR A 36 -11.75 2.99 6.69
C TYR A 36 -10.49 3.08 7.54
N ILE A 37 -10.03 1.94 8.04
CA ILE A 37 -8.82 1.84 8.86
C ILE A 37 -7.77 1.08 8.05
N LEU A 38 -6.79 1.83 7.55
CA LEU A 38 -5.72 1.32 6.72
C LEU A 38 -4.53 0.92 7.58
N ASN A 39 -3.97 -0.26 7.33
CA ASN A 39 -2.69 -0.64 7.90
C ASN A 39 -1.56 -0.02 7.06
N VAL A 40 -0.67 0.69 7.74
CA VAL A 40 0.53 1.27 7.16
C VAL A 40 1.72 0.72 7.94
N VAL A 41 2.63 0.06 7.23
CA VAL A 41 3.78 -0.62 7.82
C VAL A 41 5.01 0.23 7.60
N ARG A 42 5.78 0.48 8.65
CA ARG A 42 7.02 1.25 8.57
C ARG A 42 8.23 0.36 8.82
N ILE A 43 9.23 0.49 7.96
CA ILE A 43 10.58 -0.05 8.14
C ILE A 43 11.51 1.14 8.33
N PRO A 44 11.75 1.57 9.58
CA PRO A 44 12.43 2.84 9.87
C PRO A 44 13.92 2.82 9.49
N MET A 45 14.53 1.63 9.41
CA MET A 45 15.93 1.50 9.03
C MET A 45 16.29 0.10 8.51
N GLY A 46 17.38 0.04 7.75
CA GLY A 46 18.04 -1.20 7.34
C GLY A 46 18.75 -1.91 8.49
N ARG A 47 19.29 -3.10 8.19
CA ARG A 47 19.85 -4.02 9.21
C ARG A 47 21.20 -3.58 9.79
N CYS A 48 21.87 -2.62 9.16
CA CYS A 48 23.19 -2.18 9.58
C CYS A 48 23.15 -1.46 10.94
N ARG A 49 23.57 -2.16 12.00
CA ARG A 49 23.61 -1.64 13.38
C ARG A 49 24.62 -0.49 13.57
N ASP A 50 25.69 -0.45 12.78
CA ASP A 50 26.71 0.60 12.88
C ASP A 50 26.39 1.81 11.99
N CYS A 51 25.45 1.66 11.05
CA CYS A 51 24.91 2.72 10.20
C CYS A 51 23.73 3.45 10.87
N ARG A 52 23.58 3.32 12.20
CA ARG A 52 22.57 3.99 13.03
C ARG A 52 22.84 5.48 13.19
N THR A 53 23.15 6.17 12.10
CA THR A 53 23.08 7.62 12.09
C THR A 53 21.60 8.00 12.23
N ARG A 54 21.26 8.55 13.40
CA ARG A 54 19.97 9.15 13.78
C ARG A 54 19.71 10.46 12.99
N GLY A 55 20.01 10.48 11.69
CA GLY A 55 19.59 11.57 10.82
C GLY A 55 18.11 11.41 10.46
N ASN A 56 17.44 12.51 10.13
CA ASN A 56 16.12 12.45 9.50
C ASN A 56 16.28 11.75 8.15
N LYS A 57 15.78 10.52 8.07
CA LYS A 57 15.75 9.72 6.84
C LYS A 57 14.58 10.21 5.98
N SER A 58 14.79 10.31 4.68
CA SER A 58 13.72 10.71 3.76
C SER A 58 12.66 9.62 3.70
N PRO A 59 11.37 9.95 3.90
CA PRO A 59 10.30 8.96 3.82
C PRO A 59 10.04 8.53 2.37
N VAL A 60 9.83 7.23 2.16
CA VAL A 60 9.41 6.64 0.89
C VAL A 60 8.13 5.85 1.11
N LEU A 61 7.03 6.28 0.48
CA LEU A 61 5.75 5.60 0.54
C LEU A 61 5.56 4.69 -0.68
N LEU A 62 5.36 3.40 -0.44
CA LEU A 62 5.20 2.35 -1.45
C LEU A 62 3.73 1.93 -1.54
N GLN A 63 3.09 2.19 -2.69
CA GLN A 63 1.69 1.88 -2.96
C GLN A 63 1.56 0.73 -3.97
N HIS A 64 0.90 -0.34 -3.55
CA HIS A 64 0.73 -1.56 -4.34
C HIS A 64 -0.30 -1.43 -5.49
N GLY A 65 -0.40 -2.49 -6.29
CA GLY A 65 -1.35 -2.61 -7.41
C GLY A 65 -2.68 -3.26 -7.02
N VAL A 66 -3.55 -3.53 -7.99
CA VAL A 66 -4.80 -4.27 -7.76
C VAL A 66 -4.52 -5.74 -7.37
N PHE A 67 -5.37 -6.34 -6.53
CA PHE A 67 -5.29 -7.74 -6.06
C PHE A 67 -4.02 -8.15 -5.32
N VAL A 68 -3.24 -7.18 -4.90
CA VAL A 68 -2.07 -7.38 -4.03
C VAL A 68 -2.17 -6.43 -2.86
N ASP A 69 -1.21 -6.52 -1.96
CA ASP A 69 -1.08 -5.64 -0.80
C ASP A 69 0.40 -5.25 -0.60
N GLY A 70 0.72 -4.66 0.55
CA GLY A 70 2.07 -4.25 0.92
C GLY A 70 3.11 -5.37 0.90
N ARG A 71 2.70 -6.65 1.00
CA ARG A 71 3.61 -7.81 0.95
C ARG A 71 4.32 -7.90 -0.38
N SER A 72 3.71 -7.41 -1.46
CA SER A 72 4.27 -7.42 -2.82
C SER A 72 5.67 -6.76 -2.90
N TRP A 73 5.97 -5.83 -2.00
CA TRP A 73 7.28 -5.17 -1.91
C TRP A 73 8.36 -5.97 -1.16
N LEU A 74 7.97 -7.11 -0.57
CA LEU A 74 8.77 -7.92 0.36
C LEU A 74 8.87 -9.40 -0.04
N LEU A 75 8.18 -9.84 -1.10
CA LEU A 75 8.09 -11.27 -1.48
C LEU A 75 9.44 -11.90 -1.87
N LEU A 76 10.42 -11.08 -2.29
CA LEU A 76 11.75 -11.56 -2.64
C LEU A 76 12.71 -11.45 -1.45
N PRO A 77 13.86 -12.17 -1.48
CA PRO A 77 14.90 -12.01 -0.47
C PRO A 77 15.32 -10.55 -0.30
N PRO A 78 15.83 -10.13 0.88
CA PRO A 78 16.09 -8.72 1.19
C PRO A 78 16.91 -7.93 0.16
N LYS A 79 17.87 -8.56 -0.50
CA LYS A 79 18.71 -7.89 -1.53
C LYS A 79 17.99 -7.65 -2.86
N GLN A 80 16.80 -8.22 -3.06
CA GLN A 80 16.02 -8.12 -4.31
C GLN A 80 14.68 -7.42 -4.13
N SER A 81 14.20 -7.32 -2.89
CA SER A 81 12.98 -6.60 -2.54
C SER A 81 13.24 -5.09 -2.42
N LEU A 82 12.41 -4.29 -3.07
CA LEU A 82 12.60 -2.83 -3.14
C LEU A 82 12.57 -2.18 -1.76
N ALA A 83 11.60 -2.54 -0.92
CA ALA A 83 11.44 -1.97 0.42
C ALA A 83 12.68 -2.20 1.29
N PHE A 84 13.22 -3.42 1.28
CA PHE A 84 14.42 -3.76 2.03
C PHE A 84 15.67 -3.05 1.49
N ASN A 85 15.81 -2.99 0.16
CA ASN A 85 16.92 -2.24 -0.46
C ASN A 85 16.86 -0.74 -0.10
N LEU A 86 15.69 -0.12 -0.09
CA LEU A 86 15.53 1.29 0.32
C LEU A 86 15.92 1.48 1.79
N ALA A 87 15.46 0.61 2.69
CA ALA A 87 15.80 0.68 4.11
C ALA A 87 17.33 0.52 4.34
N ASP A 88 17.95 -0.46 3.68
CA ASP A 88 19.40 -0.70 3.73
C ASP A 88 20.21 0.48 3.14
N ASN A 89 19.62 1.26 2.22
CA ASN A 89 20.21 2.47 1.66
C ASN A 89 19.82 3.77 2.40
N GLY A 90 19.22 3.65 3.59
CA GLY A 90 19.05 4.77 4.51
C GLY A 90 17.74 5.55 4.40
N TYR A 91 16.75 5.05 3.67
CA TYR A 91 15.40 5.63 3.63
C TYR A 91 14.53 5.16 4.81
N ASP A 92 13.51 5.95 5.14
CA ASP A 92 12.42 5.56 6.05
C ASP A 92 11.26 5.03 5.20
N VAL A 93 11.02 3.72 5.21
CA VAL A 93 10.14 3.07 4.23
C VAL A 93 8.76 2.84 4.81
N TRP A 94 7.72 3.25 4.09
CA TRP A 94 6.32 3.12 4.48
C TRP A 94 5.57 2.30 3.41
N LEU A 95 4.98 1.17 3.79
CA LEU A 95 4.16 0.33 2.93
C LEU A 95 2.70 0.55 3.28
N VAL A 96 1.88 0.93 2.30
CA VAL A 96 0.46 1.13 2.52
C VAL A 96 -0.30 -0.13 2.10
N ASN A 97 -1.16 -0.65 2.97
CA ASN A 97 -2.20 -1.61 2.61
C ASN A 97 -3.49 -0.84 2.32
N SER A 98 -4.08 -1.08 1.15
CA SER A 98 -5.30 -0.38 0.71
C SER A 98 -6.55 -0.93 1.39
N ARG A 99 -7.61 -0.12 1.49
CA ARG A 99 -8.92 -0.55 2.02
C ARG A 99 -9.38 -1.89 1.39
N GLY A 100 -9.86 -2.80 2.23
CA GLY A 100 -10.34 -4.12 1.80
C GLY A 100 -9.26 -5.18 1.54
N THR A 101 -7.98 -4.88 1.74
CA THR A 101 -6.92 -5.90 1.78
C THR A 101 -6.86 -6.60 3.14
N GLU A 102 -6.21 -7.76 3.23
CA GLU A 102 -6.10 -8.62 4.43
C GLU A 102 -5.71 -7.86 5.71
N TYR A 103 -4.88 -6.81 5.60
CA TYR A 103 -4.43 -6.02 6.75
C TYR A 103 -5.23 -4.74 6.98
N SER A 104 -6.20 -4.42 6.11
CA SER A 104 -6.99 -3.17 6.12
C SER A 104 -8.48 -3.46 5.94
N GLU A 105 -9.01 -4.35 6.77
CA GLU A 105 -10.41 -4.80 6.80
C GLU A 105 -11.30 -3.95 7.73
N GLY A 106 -10.69 -3.04 8.48
CA GLY A 106 -11.38 -2.27 9.53
C GLY A 106 -12.14 -1.06 8.99
N HIS A 107 -13.26 -0.75 9.64
CA HIS A 107 -14.00 0.50 9.47
C HIS A 107 -14.54 0.98 10.82
N THR A 108 -14.75 2.28 11.00
CA THR A 108 -15.28 2.86 12.25
C THR A 108 -16.75 2.53 12.54
N SER A 109 -17.48 1.93 11.61
CA SER A 109 -18.94 1.76 11.70
C SER A 109 -19.53 0.64 10.85
N LEU A 110 -18.80 0.14 9.85
CA LEU A 110 -19.23 -0.94 8.96
C LEU A 110 -18.45 -2.20 9.31
N ASN A 111 -19.04 -3.38 9.10
CA ASN A 111 -18.30 -4.63 9.19
C ASN A 111 -17.79 -5.03 7.80
N PHE A 112 -16.70 -5.78 7.75
CA PHE A 112 -16.08 -6.25 6.50
C PHE A 112 -17.06 -7.06 5.62
N ASP A 113 -17.95 -7.84 6.23
CA ASP A 113 -18.94 -8.65 5.52
C ASP A 113 -20.16 -7.85 5.02
N ASP A 114 -20.31 -6.59 5.42
CA ASP A 114 -21.43 -5.76 5.00
C ASP A 114 -21.23 -5.27 3.55
N PRO A 115 -22.21 -5.40 2.63
CA PRO A 115 -22.07 -4.89 1.26
C PRO A 115 -21.74 -3.39 1.19
N ALA A 116 -22.16 -2.62 2.19
CA ALA A 116 -21.85 -1.20 2.29
C ALA A 116 -20.35 -0.93 2.51
N TYR A 117 -19.61 -1.84 3.13
CA TYR A 117 -18.15 -1.77 3.28
C TYR A 117 -17.42 -1.87 1.93
N TRP A 118 -18.04 -2.51 0.94
CA TRP A 118 -17.47 -2.68 -0.41
C TRP A 118 -17.96 -1.64 -1.41
N ASN A 119 -18.74 -0.65 -0.98
CA ASN A 119 -19.27 0.38 -1.85
C ASN A 119 -18.27 1.55 -2.04
N TRP A 120 -17.14 1.27 -2.68
CA TRP A 120 -16.11 2.25 -3.01
C TRP A 120 -15.44 1.93 -4.35
N SER A 121 -14.70 2.91 -4.86
CA SER A 121 -14.00 2.83 -6.13
C SER A 121 -12.59 3.43 -6.01
N LEU A 122 -11.91 3.54 -7.15
CA LEU A 122 -10.68 4.33 -7.25
C LEU A 122 -10.87 5.77 -6.74
N ASP A 123 -12.05 6.38 -6.95
CA ASP A 123 -12.30 7.76 -6.55
C ASP A 123 -12.16 7.93 -5.03
N GLU A 124 -12.71 7.02 -4.23
CA GLU A 124 -12.58 7.03 -2.78
C GLU A 124 -11.12 6.80 -2.33
N MET A 125 -10.40 5.88 -2.98
CA MET A 125 -8.98 5.65 -2.68
C MET A 125 -8.14 6.92 -2.93
N VAL A 126 -8.43 7.65 -4.01
CA VAL A 126 -7.75 8.92 -4.33
C VAL A 126 -8.21 10.07 -3.43
N ALA A 127 -9.48 10.09 -3.05
CA ALA A 127 -10.07 11.17 -2.25
C ALA A 127 -9.76 11.05 -0.75
N TYR A 128 -9.58 9.82 -0.23
CA TYR A 128 -9.51 9.55 1.20
C TYR A 128 -8.27 8.75 1.61
N ASP A 129 -7.90 7.66 0.92
CA ASP A 129 -6.76 6.82 1.33
C ASP A 129 -5.43 7.55 1.15
N LEU A 130 -5.17 8.05 -0.06
CA LEU A 130 -3.93 8.76 -0.34
C LEU A 130 -3.75 9.99 0.57
N PRO A 131 -4.72 10.89 0.74
CA PRO A 131 -4.54 12.03 1.65
C PRO A 131 -4.33 11.62 3.10
N ALA A 132 -5.05 10.61 3.60
CA ALA A 132 -4.90 10.16 4.99
C ALA A 132 -3.50 9.58 5.25
N THR A 133 -3.02 8.72 4.35
CA THR A 133 -1.68 8.10 4.47
C THR A 133 -0.56 9.11 4.27
N PHE A 134 -0.68 10.03 3.31
CA PHE A 134 0.29 11.10 3.10
C PHE A 134 0.38 12.03 4.32
N GLN A 135 -0.77 12.45 4.85
CA GLN A 135 -0.79 13.31 6.03
C GLN A 135 -0.20 12.60 7.23
N TYR A 136 -0.54 11.32 7.43
CA TYR A 136 0.02 10.53 8.51
C TYR A 136 1.55 10.46 8.44
N VAL A 137 2.12 10.11 7.28
CA VAL A 137 3.58 10.04 7.11
C VAL A 137 4.22 11.42 7.29
N TYR A 138 3.61 12.48 6.77
CA TYR A 138 4.09 13.85 6.96
C TYR A 138 4.10 14.25 8.44
N ASP A 139 3.04 13.92 9.20
CA ASP A 139 2.94 14.24 10.62
C ASP A 139 3.97 13.46 11.46
N GLN A 140 4.28 12.22 11.07
CA GLN A 140 5.31 11.41 11.75
C GLN A 140 6.74 11.87 11.44
N THR A 141 6.99 12.42 10.25
CA THR A 141 8.36 12.64 9.75
C THR A 141 8.74 14.11 9.61
N GLY A 142 7.76 15.02 9.52
CA GLY A 142 7.94 16.44 9.21
C GLY A 142 8.51 16.71 7.81
N GLN A 143 8.48 15.73 6.91
CA GLN A 143 9.16 15.78 5.62
C GLN A 143 8.20 15.48 4.47
N LYS A 144 8.50 16.07 3.30
CA LYS A 144 7.92 15.60 2.04
C LYS A 144 8.40 14.18 1.77
N LEU A 145 7.57 13.38 1.12
CA LEU A 145 7.86 11.98 0.84
C LEU A 145 8.14 11.71 -0.63
N HIS A 146 8.97 10.71 -0.89
CA HIS A 146 9.06 10.08 -2.20
C HIS A 146 7.93 9.06 -2.33
N PHE A 147 7.20 9.08 -3.43
CA PHE A 147 6.16 8.09 -3.70
C PHE A 147 6.61 7.10 -4.75
N VAL A 148 6.37 5.80 -4.52
CA VAL A 148 6.53 4.76 -5.54
C VAL A 148 5.21 4.01 -5.66
N GLY A 149 4.62 4.06 -6.85
CA GLY A 149 3.41 3.31 -7.17
C GLY A 149 3.68 2.16 -8.12
N HIS A 150 2.99 1.04 -7.95
CA HIS A 150 2.91 -0.02 -8.95
C HIS A 150 1.48 -0.17 -9.49
N SER A 151 1.31 -0.25 -10.81
CA SER A 151 0.00 -0.52 -11.44
C SER A 151 -1.09 0.43 -10.92
N LEU A 152 -2.11 -0.06 -10.20
CA LEU A 152 -3.15 0.78 -9.58
C LEU A 152 -2.58 1.94 -8.75
N GLY A 153 -1.51 1.72 -7.98
CA GLY A 153 -0.88 2.78 -7.19
C GLY A 153 -0.35 3.94 -8.05
N THR A 154 0.05 3.67 -9.29
CA THR A 154 0.43 4.73 -10.25
C THR A 154 -0.78 5.53 -10.70
N LEU A 155 -1.90 4.86 -10.97
CA LEU A 155 -3.14 5.49 -11.39
C LEU A 155 -3.67 6.40 -10.28
N MET A 156 -3.61 5.94 -9.03
CA MET A 156 -4.05 6.72 -7.87
C MET A 156 -3.27 8.04 -7.74
N ILE A 157 -1.93 8.01 -7.78
CA ILE A 157 -1.13 9.23 -7.61
C ILE A 157 -1.27 10.15 -8.83
N MET A 158 -1.35 9.62 -10.05
CA MET A 158 -1.58 10.43 -11.25
C MET A 158 -2.96 11.11 -11.19
N ALA A 159 -4.01 10.40 -10.77
CA ALA A 159 -5.34 10.97 -10.57
C ALA A 159 -5.33 12.10 -9.52
N ALA A 160 -4.66 11.89 -8.38
CA ALA A 160 -4.49 12.94 -7.37
C ALA A 160 -3.77 14.19 -7.92
N MET A 161 -2.63 13.99 -8.60
CA MET A 161 -1.81 15.07 -9.15
C MET A 161 -2.52 15.85 -10.26
N SER A 162 -3.32 15.19 -11.10
CA SER A 162 -4.13 15.86 -12.14
C SER A 162 -5.18 16.83 -11.59
N ARG A 163 -5.47 16.74 -10.28
CA ARG A 163 -6.38 17.63 -9.55
C ARG A 163 -5.62 18.55 -8.57
N ASP A 164 -4.32 18.74 -8.78
CA ASP A 164 -3.40 19.52 -7.93
C ASP A 164 -3.39 19.09 -6.46
N ARG A 165 -3.71 17.83 -6.16
CA ARG A 165 -3.70 17.28 -4.79
C ARG A 165 -2.35 16.63 -4.47
N LEU A 166 -1.93 16.73 -3.21
CA LEU A 166 -0.74 16.07 -2.63
C LEU A 166 0.62 16.55 -3.18
N VAL A 167 0.65 17.35 -4.25
CA VAL A 167 1.88 17.86 -4.89
C VAL A 167 2.80 18.58 -3.89
N ASN A 168 2.24 19.34 -2.94
CA ASN A 168 3.03 20.06 -1.94
C ASN A 168 3.71 19.15 -0.89
N MET A 169 3.29 17.89 -0.79
CA MET A 169 3.82 16.89 0.15
C MET A 169 4.74 15.86 -0.54
N LEU A 170 4.90 15.97 -1.86
CA LEU A 170 5.74 15.09 -2.65
C LEU A 170 7.12 15.71 -2.86
N GLU A 171 8.15 14.88 -2.69
CA GLU A 171 9.53 15.19 -3.08
C GLU A 171 9.82 14.62 -4.48
N SER A 172 9.41 13.38 -4.74
CA SER A 172 9.45 12.79 -6.08
C SER A 172 8.43 11.66 -6.25
N VAL A 173 8.20 11.23 -7.49
CA VAL A 173 7.27 10.15 -7.84
C VAL A 173 7.95 9.17 -8.80
N ALA A 174 7.94 7.89 -8.48
CA ALA A 174 8.35 6.80 -9.36
C ALA A 174 7.13 5.93 -9.71
N LEU A 175 6.90 5.74 -11.01
CA LEU A 175 5.74 5.00 -11.53
C LEU A 175 6.19 3.68 -12.16
N LEU A 176 5.91 2.57 -11.48
CA LEU A 176 6.25 1.22 -11.96
C LEU A 176 5.04 0.61 -12.67
N SER A 177 5.19 0.25 -13.94
CA SER A 177 4.09 -0.24 -14.79
C SER A 177 2.88 0.72 -14.77
N PRO A 178 3.05 1.98 -15.23
CA PRO A 178 2.02 3.01 -15.10
C PRO A 178 0.72 2.64 -15.83
N VAL A 179 -0.42 2.86 -15.16
CA VAL A 179 -1.77 2.67 -15.72
C VAL A 179 -2.48 4.01 -15.73
N ALA A 180 -2.94 4.43 -16.91
CA ALA A 180 -3.74 5.66 -17.09
C ALA A 180 -4.96 5.43 -17.99
N TYR A 181 -4.81 4.62 -19.03
CA TYR A 181 -5.87 4.29 -19.97
C TYR A 181 -5.79 2.81 -20.37
N MET A 182 -6.91 2.09 -20.31
CA MET A 182 -6.97 0.64 -20.53
C MET A 182 -7.67 0.22 -21.83
N GLY A 183 -8.09 1.16 -22.68
CA GLY A 183 -8.90 0.88 -23.87
C GLY A 183 -8.22 0.08 -24.99
N HIS A 184 -6.89 -0.05 -24.94
CA HIS A 184 -6.12 -0.88 -25.88
C HIS A 184 -5.61 -2.19 -25.27
N THR A 185 -6.02 -2.52 -24.03
CA THR A 185 -5.61 -3.78 -23.39
C THR A 185 -6.39 -4.95 -23.96
N THR A 186 -5.68 -6.00 -24.39
CA THR A 186 -6.28 -7.21 -24.96
C THR A 186 -6.53 -8.31 -23.94
N SER A 187 -6.00 -8.16 -22.72
CA SER A 187 -6.18 -9.09 -21.61
C SER A 187 -7.63 -9.05 -21.09
N LEU A 188 -8.26 -10.23 -21.00
CA LEU A 188 -9.61 -10.37 -20.47
C LEU A 188 -9.71 -9.84 -19.02
N LEU A 189 -8.72 -10.15 -18.18
CA LEU A 189 -8.66 -9.69 -16.79
C LEU A 189 -8.60 -8.16 -16.71
N SER A 190 -7.81 -7.52 -17.57
CA SER A 190 -7.69 -6.06 -17.62
C SER A 190 -8.99 -5.39 -18.05
N ARG A 191 -9.73 -5.98 -19.00
CA ARG A 191 -11.04 -5.46 -19.42
C ARG A 191 -12.09 -5.60 -18.32
N VAL A 192 -12.13 -6.75 -17.64
CA VAL A 192 -13.02 -6.96 -16.48
C VAL A 192 -12.74 -5.97 -15.35
N ILE A 193 -11.47 -5.69 -15.03
CA ILE A 193 -11.10 -4.69 -14.01
C ILE A 193 -11.46 -3.27 -14.47
N ALA A 194 -11.34 -2.96 -15.76
CA ALA A 194 -11.69 -1.64 -16.28
C ALA A 194 -13.21 -1.41 -16.33
N ASP A 195 -13.98 -2.48 -16.60
CA ASP A 195 -15.43 -2.43 -16.79
C ASP A 195 -16.22 -2.61 -15.48
N ASN A 196 -15.59 -3.04 -14.38
CA ASN A 196 -16.22 -3.24 -13.05
C ASN A 196 -15.51 -2.43 -11.97
N PHE A 197 -16.21 -2.07 -10.89
CA PHE A 197 -15.56 -1.39 -9.77
C PHE A 197 -14.54 -2.31 -9.10
N ILE A 198 -13.34 -1.81 -8.82
CA ILE A 198 -12.24 -2.58 -8.18
C ILE A 198 -12.71 -3.25 -6.88
N ALA A 199 -13.60 -2.58 -6.12
CA ALA A 199 -14.17 -3.12 -4.91
C ALA A 199 -15.12 -4.30 -5.15
N GLU A 200 -15.94 -4.28 -6.20
CA GLU A 200 -16.84 -5.38 -6.54
C GLU A 200 -16.06 -6.64 -6.92
N VAL A 201 -14.99 -6.48 -7.71
CA VAL A 201 -14.14 -7.62 -8.09
C VAL A 201 -13.38 -8.15 -6.88
N THR A 202 -12.88 -7.27 -6.02
CA THR A 202 -12.15 -7.65 -4.80
C THR A 202 -13.08 -8.35 -3.80
N SER A 203 -14.29 -7.83 -3.57
CA SER A 203 -15.33 -8.44 -2.74
C SER A 203 -15.71 -9.83 -3.26
N PHE A 204 -15.90 -10.00 -4.57
CA PHE A 204 -16.23 -11.30 -5.15
C PHE A 204 -15.15 -12.35 -4.86
N PHE A 205 -13.86 -12.00 -5.02
CA PHE A 205 -12.76 -12.95 -4.78
C PHE A 205 -12.51 -13.24 -3.29
N LEU A 206 -12.76 -12.28 -2.39
CA LEU A 206 -12.49 -12.41 -0.96
C LEU A 206 -13.67 -12.98 -0.17
N CYS A 207 -14.90 -12.58 -0.49
CA CYS A 207 -16.11 -13.03 0.22
C CYS A 207 -16.71 -14.33 -0.35
N TYR A 208 -16.37 -14.72 -1.58
CA TYR A 208 -16.84 -15.96 -2.21
C TYR A 208 -15.67 -16.81 -2.77
N PRO A 209 -14.75 -17.29 -1.92
CA PRO A 209 -13.73 -18.23 -2.37
C PRO A 209 -14.39 -19.55 -2.80
N ASN A 210 -14.07 -20.05 -4.01
CA ASN A 210 -14.49 -21.38 -4.47
C ASN A 210 -13.91 -22.49 -3.59
#